data_AF-T2IVZ9-F1
#
_entry.id   AF-T2IVZ9-F1
#
_cell.length_a   1.000
_cell.length_b   1.000
_cell.length_c   1.000
_cell.angle_alpha   90.00
_cell.angle_beta   90.00
_cell.angle_gamma   90.00
#
_symmetry.space_group_name_H-M   'P 1'
#
loop_
_entity.id
_entity.type
_entity.pdbx_description
1 polymer ?
#
loop_
_entity_poly.entity_id
_entity_poly.type
_entity_poly.pdbx_seq_one_letter_code
_entity_poly.pdbx_strand_id
1 'polypeptide(L)'
;MKVTQEKLPDSQIGLEIEIPAETGKKAYETEVKTLARTANIPGFRKGKVPRPILLQRLGSRYIKAITLEKLVQTSVEKALKQESIDSIGQPTLSSALDELVDKFKPGEPLTFSAAVDVAPTIELGDYQTLSIRAEETVYDPQQLEDWFKERQKELATLVPIEDRGAEMGDVAIVDYKGVSTSEGEEEGEAHPKE
;
A
#
# COMPACT_ATOMS: atom_id res chain seq x y z
N MET A 1 7.92 21.34 -24.86
CA MET A 1 7.43 21.26 -23.47
C MET A 1 8.54 21.80 -22.62
N LYS A 2 8.25 22.79 -21.78
CA LYS A 2 9.23 23.34 -20.85
C LYS A 2 8.82 22.86 -19.47
N VAL A 3 9.77 22.32 -18.73
CA VAL A 3 9.57 21.82 -17.36
C VAL A 3 10.50 22.64 -16.48
N THR A 4 9.96 23.17 -15.39
CA THR A 4 10.72 23.87 -14.37
C THR A 4 10.47 23.17 -13.05
N GLN A 5 11.54 22.74 -12.39
CA GLN A 5 11.47 22.05 -11.11
C GLN A 5 11.83 23.00 -9.97
N GLU A 6 11.08 22.89 -8.88
CA GLU A 6 11.29 23.61 -7.64
C GLU A 6 11.26 22.62 -6.48
N LYS A 7 12.19 22.71 -5.54
CA LYS A 7 12.17 21.88 -4.32
C LYS A 7 11.21 22.49 -3.31
N LEU A 8 10.21 21.73 -2.92
CA LEU A 8 9.23 22.09 -1.90
C LEU A 8 9.62 21.44 -0.55
N PRO A 9 9.08 21.94 0.58
CA PRO A 9 9.23 21.27 1.88
C PRO A 9 8.61 19.85 1.87
N ASP A 10 8.90 19.07 2.92
CA ASP A 10 8.31 17.72 3.14
C ASP A 10 8.61 16.69 2.04
N SER A 11 9.81 16.75 1.45
CA SER A 11 10.24 15.85 0.38
C SER A 11 9.33 15.89 -0.86
N GLN A 12 8.84 17.08 -1.18
CA GLN A 12 8.06 17.33 -2.40
C GLN A 12 8.89 18.07 -3.45
N ILE A 13 8.61 17.79 -4.72
CA ILE A 13 9.11 18.55 -5.86
C ILE A 13 7.91 19.18 -6.56
N GLY A 14 7.92 20.50 -6.67
CA GLY A 14 7.02 21.26 -7.51
C GLY A 14 7.50 21.22 -8.96
N LEU A 15 6.61 20.86 -9.87
CA LEU A 15 6.84 20.85 -11.30
C LEU A 15 5.92 21.87 -11.95
N GLU A 16 6.48 22.92 -12.52
CA GLU A 16 5.79 23.82 -13.43
C GLU A 16 5.98 23.33 -14.86
N ILE A 17 4.89 22.93 -15.51
CA ILE A 17 4.90 22.33 -16.85
C ILE A 17 4.19 23.26 -17.82
N GLU A 18 4.92 23.73 -18.82
CA GLU A 18 4.39 24.49 -19.95
C GLU A 18 4.20 23.58 -21.17
N ILE A 19 2.94 23.41 -21.55
CA ILE A 19 2.52 22.65 -22.72
C ILE A 19 2.42 23.61 -23.92
N PRO A 20 3.16 23.33 -25.02
CA PRO A 20 3.05 24.13 -26.24
C PRO A 20 1.67 24.04 -26.89
N ALA A 21 1.23 25.14 -27.49
CA ALA A 21 -0.03 25.27 -28.24
C ALA A 21 -0.30 24.12 -29.22
N GLU A 22 0.69 23.73 -30.00
CA GLU A 22 0.60 22.64 -30.99
C GLU A 22 0.25 21.29 -30.34
N THR A 23 0.83 21.02 -29.17
CA THR A 23 0.59 19.76 -28.46
C THR A 23 -0.83 19.72 -27.89
N GLY A 24 -1.28 20.83 -27.27
CA GLY A 24 -2.64 20.96 -26.77
C GLY A 24 -3.69 20.86 -27.88
N LYS A 25 -3.46 21.51 -29.02
CA LYS A 25 -4.34 21.44 -30.19
C LYS A 25 -4.42 20.02 -30.76
N LYS A 26 -3.28 19.34 -30.93
CA LYS A 26 -3.25 17.95 -31.43
C LYS A 26 -3.98 16.99 -30.48
N ALA A 27 -3.79 17.15 -29.17
CA ALA A 27 -4.50 16.36 -28.17
C ALA A 27 -6.01 16.57 -28.25
N TYR A 28 -6.46 17.83 -28.33
CA TYR A 28 -7.87 18.17 -28.49
C TYR A 28 -8.48 17.59 -29.77
N GLU A 29 -7.80 17.71 -30.91
CA GLU A 29 -8.29 17.17 -32.17
C GLU A 29 -8.38 15.64 -32.17
N THR A 30 -7.43 14.98 -31.50
CA THR A 30 -7.42 13.52 -31.33
C THR A 30 -8.58 13.09 -30.45
N GLU A 31 -8.84 13.79 -29.35
CA GLU A 31 -9.94 13.47 -28.44
C GLU A 31 -11.31 13.69 -29.10
N VAL A 32 -11.46 14.78 -29.86
CA VAL A 32 -12.66 15.02 -30.68
C VAL A 32 -12.89 13.86 -31.67
N LYS A 33 -11.83 13.32 -32.28
CA LYS A 33 -11.94 12.18 -33.22
C LYS A 33 -12.32 10.89 -32.49
N THR A 34 -11.76 10.65 -31.31
CA THR A 34 -12.09 9.50 -30.47
C THR A 34 -13.55 9.55 -30.02
N LEU A 35 -14.00 10.69 -29.50
CA LEU A 35 -15.39 10.92 -29.09
C LEU A 35 -16.35 10.84 -30.28
N ALA A 36 -15.98 11.35 -31.46
CA ALA A 36 -16.80 11.17 -32.66
C ALA A 36 -16.98 9.70 -33.04
N ARG A 37 -16.00 8.83 -32.71
CA ARG A 37 -16.04 7.39 -32.96
C ARG A 37 -16.93 6.64 -31.96
N THR A 38 -16.91 7.05 -30.70
CA THR A 38 -17.58 6.34 -29.58
C THR A 38 -18.95 6.91 -29.23
N ALA A 39 -19.21 8.19 -29.48
CA ALA A 39 -20.44 8.86 -29.11
C ALA A 39 -21.66 8.26 -29.83
N ASN A 40 -22.71 8.00 -29.05
CA ASN A 40 -24.01 7.56 -29.55
C ASN A 40 -24.97 8.75 -29.59
N ILE A 41 -25.07 9.42 -30.73
CA ILE A 41 -25.95 10.58 -30.91
C ILE A 41 -27.16 10.18 -31.76
N PRO A 42 -28.40 10.35 -31.26
CA PRO A 42 -29.61 10.07 -32.02
C PRO A 42 -29.60 10.76 -33.39
N GLY A 43 -29.93 10.02 -34.45
CA GLY A 43 -29.94 10.52 -35.83
C GLY A 43 -28.62 10.32 -36.59
N PHE A 44 -27.53 9.94 -35.94
CA PHE A 44 -26.25 9.65 -36.61
C PHE A 44 -25.79 8.22 -36.37
N ARG A 45 -25.27 7.57 -37.42
CA ARG A 45 -24.61 6.26 -37.28
C ARG A 45 -23.36 6.43 -36.43
N LYS A 46 -23.16 5.52 -35.47
CA LYS A 46 -21.95 5.46 -34.61
C LYS A 46 -20.69 5.65 -35.46
N GLY A 47 -19.85 6.60 -35.06
CA GLY A 47 -18.59 6.91 -35.74
C GLY A 47 -18.65 7.82 -36.96
N LYS A 48 -19.83 8.31 -37.35
CA LYS A 48 -20.02 9.24 -38.48
C LYS A 48 -20.68 10.55 -38.05
N VAL A 49 -20.54 10.93 -36.79
CA VAL A 49 -21.06 12.22 -36.28
C VAL A 49 -20.16 13.37 -36.77
N PRO A 50 -20.70 14.40 -37.43
CA PRO A 50 -19.96 15.61 -37.78
C PRO A 50 -19.49 16.38 -36.54
N ARG A 51 -18.29 16.99 -36.62
CA ARG A 51 -17.70 17.80 -35.53
C ARG A 51 -18.64 18.84 -34.92
N PRO A 52 -19.38 19.67 -35.70
CA PRO A 52 -20.24 20.71 -35.14
C PRO A 52 -21.37 20.14 -34.25
N ILE A 53 -21.95 19.01 -34.66
CA ILE A 53 -23.03 18.35 -33.91
C ILE A 53 -22.51 17.74 -32.62
N LEU A 54 -21.30 17.15 -32.66
CA LEU A 54 -20.66 16.60 -31.47
C LEU A 54 -20.40 17.70 -30.42
N LEU A 55 -19.88 18.85 -30.85
CA LEU A 55 -19.63 20.00 -29.97
C LEU A 55 -20.92 20.57 -29.38
N GLN A 56 -21.99 20.63 -30.18
CA GLN A 56 -23.29 21.10 -29.72
C GLN A 56 -23.93 20.16 -28.70
N ARG A 57 -23.75 18.83 -28.83
CA ARG A 57 -24.36 17.85 -27.92
C ARG A 57 -23.57 17.55 -26.67
N LEU A 58 -22.26 17.40 -26.77
CA LEU A 58 -21.41 17.13 -25.60
C LEU A 58 -20.98 18.42 -24.89
N GLY A 59 -21.01 19.55 -25.58
CA GLY A 59 -20.49 20.82 -25.07
C GLY A 59 -18.97 20.89 -25.21
N SER A 60 -18.47 22.07 -25.58
CA SER A 60 -17.03 22.31 -25.70
C SER A 60 -16.29 22.15 -24.36
N ARG A 61 -16.94 22.51 -23.24
CA ARG A 61 -16.38 22.38 -21.89
C ARG A 61 -16.06 20.92 -21.53
N TYR A 62 -16.96 19.99 -21.84
CA TYR A 62 -16.77 18.57 -21.55
C TYR A 62 -15.59 17.98 -22.32
N ILE A 63 -15.50 18.27 -23.62
CA ILE A 63 -14.39 17.79 -24.45
C ILE A 63 -13.05 18.37 -23.97
N LYS A 64 -13.04 19.66 -23.60
CA LYS A 64 -11.87 20.30 -23.01
C LYS A 64 -11.45 19.61 -21.70
N ALA A 65 -12.39 19.31 -20.81
CA ALA A 65 -12.10 18.64 -19.53
C ALA A 65 -11.43 17.28 -19.72
N ILE A 66 -12.01 16.40 -20.55
CA ILE A 66 -11.42 15.07 -20.82
C ILE A 66 -10.04 15.20 -21.47
N THR A 67 -9.92 16.12 -22.44
CA THR A 67 -8.63 16.36 -23.11
C THR A 67 -7.59 16.82 -22.10
N LEU A 68 -7.95 17.76 -21.23
CA LEU A 68 -7.08 18.36 -20.23
C LEU A 68 -6.61 17.32 -19.21
N GLU A 69 -7.52 16.51 -18.66
CA GLU A 69 -7.20 15.46 -17.69
C GLU A 69 -6.12 14.51 -18.24
N LYS A 70 -6.36 13.97 -19.43
CA LYS A 70 -5.41 13.07 -20.11
C LYS A 70 -4.10 13.76 -20.48
N LEU A 71 -4.19 15.01 -20.92
CA LEU A 71 -3.03 15.80 -21.31
C LEU A 71 -2.15 16.12 -20.11
N VAL A 72 -2.74 16.48 -18.97
CA VAL A 72 -2.04 16.75 -17.71
C VAL A 72 -1.35 15.49 -17.23
N GLN A 73 -2.07 14.36 -17.14
CA GLN A 73 -1.49 13.08 -16.72
C GLN A 73 -0.28 12.69 -17.61
N THR A 74 -0.48 12.71 -18.93
CA THR A 74 0.59 12.34 -19.88
C THR A 74 1.78 13.31 -19.82
N SER A 75 1.52 14.60 -19.58
CA SER A 75 2.57 15.63 -19.48
C SER A 75 3.38 15.49 -18.21
N VAL A 76 2.73 15.21 -17.07
CA VAL A 76 3.41 14.96 -15.79
C VAL A 76 4.28 13.69 -15.89
N GLU A 77 3.74 12.59 -16.43
CA GLU A 77 4.53 11.37 -16.64
C GLU A 77 5.76 11.59 -17.54
N LYS A 78 5.61 12.43 -18.58
CA LYS A 78 6.75 12.79 -19.44
C LYS A 78 7.75 13.69 -18.74
N ALA A 79 7.29 14.65 -17.94
CA ALA A 79 8.15 15.54 -17.16
C ALA A 79 8.98 14.73 -16.14
N LEU A 80 8.35 13.81 -15.41
CA LEU A 80 9.03 12.91 -14.48
C LEU A 80 10.11 12.07 -15.15
N LYS A 81 9.80 11.49 -16.33
CA LYS A 81 10.78 10.73 -17.12
C LYS A 81 11.92 11.59 -17.67
N GLN A 82 11.63 12.83 -18.05
CA GLN A 82 12.64 13.74 -18.61
C GLN A 82 13.65 14.18 -17.53
N GLU A 83 13.16 14.52 -16.34
CA GLU A 83 13.99 14.94 -15.21
C GLU A 83 14.53 13.76 -14.38
N SER A 84 14.20 12.51 -14.75
CA SER A 84 14.59 11.28 -14.02
C SER A 84 14.21 11.32 -12.54
N ILE A 85 13.02 11.84 -12.25
CA ILE A 85 12.50 11.96 -10.88
C ILE A 85 11.75 10.67 -10.53
N ASP A 86 12.26 9.95 -9.53
CA ASP A 86 11.58 8.80 -8.93
C ASP A 86 10.46 9.29 -8.00
N SER A 87 9.29 9.50 -8.60
CA SER A 87 8.07 9.91 -7.88
C SER A 87 7.51 8.78 -7.04
N ILE A 88 7.11 9.09 -5.82
CA ILE A 88 6.34 8.20 -4.95
C ILE A 88 4.88 8.70 -4.96
N GLY A 89 3.94 7.80 -5.24
CA GLY A 89 2.51 8.13 -5.21
C GLY A 89 1.99 8.86 -6.45
N GLN A 90 0.80 9.45 -6.32
CA GLN A 90 0.14 10.17 -7.41
C GLN A 90 0.45 11.68 -7.32
N PRO A 91 0.78 12.33 -8.46
CA PRO A 91 0.96 13.78 -8.50
C PRO A 91 -0.28 14.54 -8.05
N THR A 92 -0.09 15.54 -7.18
CA THR A 92 -1.16 16.44 -6.74
C THR A 92 -1.11 17.72 -7.56
N LEU A 93 -2.21 18.06 -8.24
CA LEU A 93 -2.30 19.33 -8.96
C LEU A 93 -2.53 20.47 -7.98
N SER A 94 -1.73 21.52 -8.10
CA SER A 94 -1.89 22.73 -7.27
C SER A 94 -3.11 23.56 -7.68
N SER A 95 -3.54 23.43 -8.94
CA SER A 95 -4.69 24.14 -9.51
C SER A 95 -5.89 23.21 -9.66
N ALA A 96 -7.09 23.69 -9.32
CA ALA A 96 -8.31 22.94 -9.57
C ALA A 96 -8.50 22.69 -11.07
N LEU A 97 -8.90 21.48 -11.43
CA LEU A 97 -9.15 21.07 -12.82
C LEU A 97 -10.15 22.02 -13.52
N ASP A 98 -11.19 22.48 -12.82
CA ASP A 98 -12.20 23.38 -13.39
C ASP A 98 -11.62 24.71 -13.90
N GLU A 99 -10.68 25.29 -13.15
CA GLU A 99 -10.03 26.55 -13.56
C GLU A 99 -9.12 26.35 -14.77
N LEU A 100 -8.43 25.21 -14.83
CA LEU A 100 -7.59 24.84 -15.95
C LEU A 100 -8.43 24.58 -17.21
N VAL A 101 -9.63 24.04 -17.08
CA VAL A 101 -10.57 23.86 -18.21
C VAL A 101 -11.02 25.20 -18.80
N ASP A 102 -11.27 26.18 -17.95
CA ASP A 102 -11.70 27.52 -18.39
C ASP A 102 -10.53 28.30 -19.05
N LYS A 103 -9.31 28.13 -18.54
CA LYS A 103 -8.08 28.67 -19.15
C LYS A 103 -7.64 27.93 -20.42
N PHE A 104 -8.01 26.66 -20.56
CA PHE A 104 -7.59 25.85 -21.71
C PHE A 104 -8.30 26.28 -22.99
N LYS A 105 -7.50 26.86 -23.90
CA LYS A 105 -7.91 27.20 -25.25
C LYS A 105 -7.08 26.40 -26.26
N PRO A 106 -7.73 25.63 -27.15
CA PRO A 106 -7.01 24.88 -28.18
C PRO A 106 -6.17 25.82 -29.06
N GLY A 107 -4.86 25.62 -29.08
CA GLY A 107 -3.93 26.47 -29.84
C GLY A 107 -3.27 27.60 -29.03
N GLU A 108 -3.51 27.68 -27.72
CA GLU A 108 -2.74 28.51 -26.79
C GLU A 108 -1.86 27.62 -25.89
N PRO A 109 -0.70 28.13 -25.42
CA PRO A 109 0.10 27.40 -24.44
C PRO A 109 -0.66 27.31 -23.11
N LEU A 110 -0.49 26.18 -22.41
CA LEU A 110 -1.07 25.96 -21.09
C LEU A 110 0.05 25.69 -20.09
N THR A 111 0.06 26.47 -19.01
CA THR A 111 0.97 26.25 -17.88
C THR A 111 0.18 25.79 -16.67
N PHE A 112 0.68 24.78 -15.97
CA PHE A 112 0.12 24.31 -14.71
C PHE A 112 1.22 23.80 -13.78
N SER A 113 0.93 23.80 -12.48
CA SER A 113 1.83 23.33 -11.43
C SER A 113 1.30 22.03 -10.83
N ALA A 114 2.21 21.08 -10.62
CA ALA A 114 1.94 19.82 -9.94
C ALA A 114 3.00 19.59 -8.86
N ALA A 115 2.60 19.12 -7.69
CA ALA A 115 3.49 18.66 -6.65
C ALA A 115 3.60 17.14 -6.71
N VAL A 116 4.81 16.63 -6.53
CA VAL A 116 5.11 15.19 -6.54
C VAL A 116 5.95 14.86 -5.32
N ASP A 117 5.57 13.82 -4.59
CA ASP A 117 6.36 13.33 -3.46
C ASP A 117 7.55 12.53 -3.98
N VAL A 118 8.73 12.76 -3.40
CA VAL A 118 9.96 12.04 -3.75
C VAL A 118 10.58 11.39 -2.53
N ALA A 119 11.37 10.35 -2.76
CA ALA A 119 12.14 9.74 -1.67
C ALA A 119 13.05 10.82 -1.02
N PRO A 120 13.03 10.96 0.32
CA PRO A 120 13.98 11.82 0.99
C PRO A 120 15.40 11.33 0.71
N THR A 121 16.33 12.27 0.52
CA THR A 121 17.75 11.94 0.57
C THR A 121 18.12 11.65 2.02
N ILE A 122 18.34 10.38 2.34
CA ILE A 122 18.76 9.96 3.68
C ILE A 122 20.28 10.12 3.76
N GLU A 123 20.73 11.06 4.57
CA GLU A 123 22.13 11.13 5.01
C GLU A 123 22.26 10.29 6.28
N LEU A 124 22.89 9.11 6.15
CA LEU A 124 23.18 8.27 7.30
C LEU A 124 24.14 9.02 8.22
N GLY A 125 23.77 9.14 9.50
CA GLY A 125 24.68 9.62 10.54
C GLY A 125 25.80 8.62 10.82
N ASP A 126 26.51 8.82 11.94
CA ASP A 126 27.61 7.93 12.34
C ASP A 126 27.11 6.58 12.90
N TYR A 127 26.76 5.68 11.99
CA TYR A 127 26.31 4.33 12.30
C TYR A 127 27.44 3.43 12.85
N GLN A 128 28.71 3.84 12.75
CA GLN A 128 29.85 3.04 13.20
C GLN A 128 30.05 3.13 14.72
N THR A 129 29.47 4.13 15.37
CA THR A 129 29.44 4.26 16.84
C THR A 129 28.41 3.35 17.52
N LEU A 130 27.54 2.70 16.75
CA LEU A 130 26.52 1.80 17.28
C LEU A 130 27.18 0.51 17.78
N SER A 131 27.30 0.37 19.09
CA SER A 131 27.70 -0.89 19.73
C SER A 131 26.46 -1.75 19.99
N ILE A 132 26.44 -2.94 19.39
CA ILE A 132 25.41 -3.95 19.63
C ILE A 132 26.08 -5.07 20.42
N ARG A 133 25.45 -5.48 21.53
CA ARG A 133 25.92 -6.61 22.32
C ARG A 133 25.32 -7.88 21.70
N ALA A 134 26.13 -8.65 20.99
CA ALA A 134 25.74 -9.98 20.55
C ALA A 134 25.86 -10.93 21.75
N GLU A 135 24.76 -11.54 22.14
CA GLU A 135 24.80 -12.66 23.08
C GLU A 135 25.28 -13.90 22.33
N GLU A 136 26.46 -14.37 22.69
CA GLU A 136 26.99 -15.62 22.16
C GLU A 136 26.20 -16.78 22.77
N THR A 137 25.42 -17.47 21.93
CA THR A 137 24.77 -18.72 22.34
C THR A 137 25.80 -19.84 22.19
N VAL A 138 26.43 -20.22 23.30
CA VAL A 138 27.37 -21.34 23.33
C VAL A 138 26.57 -22.64 23.30
N TYR A 139 26.94 -23.55 22.39
CA TYR A 139 26.34 -24.87 22.33
C TYR A 139 26.67 -25.66 23.60
N ASP A 140 25.62 -26.07 24.31
CA ASP A 140 25.72 -26.90 25.51
C ASP A 140 25.26 -28.33 25.20
N PRO A 141 26.17 -29.32 25.18
CA PRO A 141 25.81 -30.71 24.94
C PRO A 141 24.92 -31.30 26.05
N GLN A 142 24.95 -30.77 27.28
CA GLN A 142 24.11 -31.27 28.38
C GLN A 142 22.63 -30.98 28.13
N GLN A 143 22.30 -29.79 27.61
CA GLN A 143 20.93 -29.45 27.22
C GLN A 143 20.37 -30.41 26.18
N LEU A 144 21.22 -30.88 25.25
CA LEU A 144 20.81 -31.86 24.25
C LEU A 144 20.57 -33.24 24.88
N GLU A 145 21.44 -33.69 25.79
CA GLU A 145 21.26 -34.96 26.50
C GLU A 145 20.01 -34.96 27.38
N ASP A 146 19.76 -33.87 28.10
CA ASP A 146 18.58 -33.74 28.96
C ASP A 146 17.30 -33.71 28.11
N TRP A 147 17.32 -33.02 26.97
CA TRP A 147 16.24 -33.05 26.00
C TRP A 147 15.96 -34.48 25.48
N PHE A 148 17.01 -35.25 25.15
CA PHE A 148 16.84 -36.65 24.76
C PHE A 148 16.26 -37.52 25.88
N LYS A 149 16.72 -37.34 27.12
CA LYS A 149 16.21 -38.10 28.27
C LYS A 149 14.75 -37.79 28.56
N GLU A 150 14.35 -36.52 28.46
CA GLU A 150 12.96 -36.10 28.63
C GLU A 150 12.07 -36.75 27.55
N ARG A 151 12.48 -36.68 26.28
CA ARG A 151 11.77 -37.33 25.18
C ARG A 151 11.66 -38.84 25.31
N GLN A 152 12.72 -39.50 25.78
CA GLN A 152 12.69 -40.94 26.03
C GLN A 152 11.70 -41.32 27.15
N LYS A 153 11.59 -40.49 28.19
CA LYS A 153 10.61 -40.68 29.27
C LYS A 153 9.18 -40.48 28.78
N GLU A 154 8.91 -39.45 27.98
CA GLU A 154 7.58 -39.20 27.41
C GLU A 154 7.07 -40.36 26.53
N LEU A 155 7.97 -40.99 25.78
CA LEU A 155 7.64 -42.08 24.86
C LEU A 155 7.78 -43.47 25.49
N ALA A 156 8.08 -43.56 26.79
CA ALA A 156 8.26 -44.84 27.46
C ALA A 156 6.91 -45.56 27.65
N THR A 157 6.89 -46.86 27.38
CA THR A 157 5.74 -47.71 27.71
C THR A 157 5.71 -47.97 29.21
N LEU A 158 4.61 -47.62 29.88
CA LEU A 158 4.41 -47.88 31.30
C LEU A 158 4.07 -49.37 31.51
N VAL A 159 4.75 -49.99 32.46
CA VAL A 159 4.50 -51.38 32.88
C VAL A 159 3.93 -51.36 34.30
N PRO A 160 2.81 -52.05 34.59
CA PRO A 160 2.26 -52.11 35.93
C PRO A 160 3.21 -52.84 36.89
N ILE A 161 3.40 -52.28 38.08
CA ILE A 161 4.23 -52.84 39.16
C ILE A 161 3.30 -53.15 40.33
N GLU A 162 3.26 -54.41 40.76
CA GLU A 162 2.37 -54.89 41.84
C GLU A 162 3.14 -55.34 43.10
N ASP A 163 4.43 -55.64 42.98
CA ASP A 163 5.22 -56.31 44.02
C ASP A 163 6.01 -55.37 44.96
N ARG A 164 5.91 -54.05 44.76
CA ARG A 164 6.56 -53.03 45.61
C ARG A 164 5.76 -51.73 45.68
N GLY A 165 6.06 -50.91 46.69
CA GLY A 165 5.52 -49.54 46.78
C GLY A 165 6.04 -48.62 45.67
N ALA A 166 5.34 -47.51 45.45
CA ALA A 166 5.72 -46.49 44.46
C ALA A 166 7.03 -45.80 44.84
N GLU A 167 7.93 -45.65 43.86
CA GLU A 167 9.22 -45.00 44.00
C GLU A 167 9.36 -43.79 43.05
N MET A 168 10.39 -42.97 43.30
CA MET A 168 10.64 -41.77 42.51
C MET A 168 11.00 -42.13 41.07
N GLY A 169 10.15 -41.73 40.12
CA GLY A 169 10.27 -42.07 38.71
C GLY A 169 9.18 -43.02 38.19
N ASP A 170 8.38 -43.61 39.08
CA ASP A 170 7.18 -44.34 38.70
C ASP A 170 6.04 -43.36 38.32
N VAL A 171 5.15 -43.79 37.43
CA VAL A 171 3.94 -43.02 37.08
C VAL A 171 2.77 -43.57 37.87
N ALA A 172 2.23 -42.76 38.78
CA ALA A 172 1.04 -43.10 39.55
C ALA A 172 -0.19 -42.39 38.97
N ILE A 173 -1.24 -43.16 38.70
CA ILE A 173 -2.57 -42.62 38.40
C ILE A 173 -3.31 -42.52 39.72
N VAL A 174 -3.66 -41.31 40.14
CA VAL A 174 -4.26 -41.04 41.45
C VAL A 174 -5.51 -40.18 41.28
N ASP A 175 -6.62 -40.67 41.83
CA ASP A 175 -7.82 -39.86 42.04
C ASP A 175 -7.71 -39.17 43.40
N TYR A 176 -7.80 -37.85 43.43
CA TYR A 176 -7.77 -37.10 44.68
C TYR A 176 -8.90 -36.08 44.76
N LYS A 177 -9.38 -35.82 45.98
CA LYS A 177 -10.32 -34.74 46.28
C LYS A 177 -9.63 -33.73 47.20
N GLY A 178 -9.30 -32.56 46.67
CA GLY A 178 -8.77 -31.45 47.45
C GLY A 178 -9.88 -30.77 48.25
N VAL A 179 -9.75 -30.70 49.57
CA VAL A 179 -10.61 -29.87 50.42
C VAL A 179 -9.78 -28.68 50.87
N SER A 180 -10.16 -27.48 50.44
CA SER A 180 -9.58 -26.24 50.94
C SER A 180 -10.27 -25.88 52.24
N THR A 181 -9.56 -25.95 53.37
CA THR A 181 -10.07 -25.46 54.65
C THR A 181 -9.92 -23.94 54.70
N SER A 182 -10.79 -23.23 53.98
CA SER A 182 -11.13 -21.85 54.36
C SER A 182 -12.25 -21.93 55.38
N GLU A 183 -12.06 -21.37 56.57
CA GLU A 183 -13.13 -21.21 57.56
C GLU A 183 -14.31 -20.46 56.91
N GLY A 184 -15.42 -21.20 56.71
CA GLY A 184 -16.73 -20.65 56.36
C GLY A 184 -17.28 -21.15 55.01
N GLU A 185 -18.19 -22.14 55.10
CA GLU A 185 -19.40 -22.35 54.27
C GLU A 185 -19.21 -22.49 52.73
N GLU A 186 -19.75 -23.48 52.00
CA GLU A 186 -20.95 -24.31 52.10
C GLU A 186 -20.75 -25.56 51.20
N GLU A 187 -21.44 -26.67 51.52
CA GLU A 187 -21.50 -27.86 50.67
C GLU A 187 -22.20 -27.56 49.34
N GLY A 188 -21.42 -27.48 48.25
CA GLY A 188 -21.93 -27.45 46.88
C GLY A 188 -21.76 -28.82 46.20
N GLU A 189 -22.88 -29.49 45.91
CA GLU A 189 -22.95 -30.73 45.14
C GLU A 189 -22.14 -30.67 43.84
N ALA A 190 -21.31 -31.70 43.62
CA ALA A 190 -20.56 -31.86 42.38
C ALA A 190 -21.41 -32.64 41.36
N HIS A 191 -21.79 -31.98 40.26
CA HIS A 191 -22.21 -32.66 39.05
C HIS A 191 -20.97 -33.21 38.30
N PRO A 192 -20.99 -34.47 37.83
CA PRO A 192 -19.94 -34.98 36.97
C PRO A 192 -20.11 -34.41 35.56
N LYS A 193 -19.01 -33.95 34.96
CA LYS A 193 -18.90 -33.81 33.50
C LYS A 193 -17.71 -34.62 33.02
N GLU A 194 -17.98 -35.32 31.91
CA GLU A 194 -17.16 -36.27 31.13
C GLU A 194 -15.69 -35.90 30.95
#